data_AF-A0A6N9HRL3-F1
#
_entry.id   AF-A0A6N9HRL3-F1
#
_cell.length_a   1.000
_cell.length_b   1.000
_cell.length_c   1.000
_cell.angle_alpha   90.00
_cell.angle_beta   90.00
_cell.angle_gamma   90.00
#
_symmetry.space_group_name_H-M   'P 1'
#
loop_
_entity.id
_entity.type
_entity.pdbx_description
1 polymer ?
#
loop_
_entity_poly.entity_id
_entity_poly.type
_entity_poly.pdbx_seq_one_letter_code
_entity_poly.pdbx_strand_id
1 'polypeptide(L)'
;MQLKIKVTCGDEVKWAGASQSGLVYYSGPPPETGMWKLSIARIEDYFDAALKNYSYGDSVETFVLGFEIAELAGWDEFFTSMSRYTSYRPKIKALISVGQLNWPDVKDLTAREQFQRFSEILLSAIERVAEMKRKPKGFDSAAFSKDVARLLVQCPVDELEVLTSS
;
A
#
# COMPACT_ATOMS: atom_id res chain seq x y z
N MET A 1 17.19 0.73 -0.49
CA MET A 1 15.94 -0.07 -0.30
C MET A 1 14.88 0.45 -1.26
N GLN A 2 13.99 -0.41 -1.77
CA GLN A 2 12.84 0.00 -2.61
C GLN A 2 11.51 -0.37 -1.94
N LEU A 3 10.51 0.49 -2.09
CA LEU A 3 9.13 0.19 -1.71
C LEU A 3 8.28 0.08 -2.98
N LYS A 4 7.62 -1.06 -3.16
CA LYS A 4 6.67 -1.28 -4.25
C LYS A 4 5.28 -1.55 -3.73
N ILE A 5 4.28 -1.05 -4.44
CA ILE A 5 2.87 -1.21 -4.11
C ILE A 5 2.21 -1.95 -5.28
N LYS A 6 1.63 -3.11 -4.99
CA LYS A 6 0.83 -3.89 -5.94
C LYS A 6 -0.62 -3.78 -5.53
N VAL A 7 -1.39 -3.03 -6.30
CA VAL A 7 -2.81 -2.80 -6.03
C VAL A 7 -3.65 -3.92 -6.62
N THR A 8 -4.55 -4.46 -5.81
CA THR A 8 -5.71 -5.25 -6.24
C THR A 8 -6.95 -4.56 -5.70
N CYS A 9 -7.97 -4.33 -6.51
CA CYS A 9 -9.19 -3.66 -6.06
C CYS A 9 -10.46 -4.35 -6.54
N GLY A 10 -11.53 -4.22 -5.75
CA GLY A 10 -12.89 -4.53 -6.20
C GLY A 10 -13.41 -3.52 -7.22
N ASP A 11 -14.44 -3.90 -7.96
CA ASP A 11 -15.05 -3.10 -9.04
C ASP A 11 -15.72 -1.81 -8.49
N GLU A 12 -16.06 -1.80 -7.21
CA GLU A 12 -16.64 -0.65 -6.50
C GLU A 12 -15.64 0.47 -6.22
N VAL A 13 -14.33 0.21 -6.32
CA VAL A 13 -13.28 1.17 -5.97
C VAL A 13 -13.05 2.13 -7.13
N LYS A 14 -13.36 3.40 -6.89
CA LYS A 14 -13.15 4.48 -7.86
C LYS A 14 -11.86 5.25 -7.57
N TRP A 15 -11.15 5.65 -8.60
CA TRP A 15 -9.87 6.37 -8.51
C TRP A 15 -10.02 7.80 -9.04
N ALA A 16 -9.33 8.76 -8.41
CA ALA A 16 -9.28 10.16 -8.87
C ALA A 16 -8.49 10.40 -10.17
N GLY A 17 -7.92 9.35 -10.76
CA GLY A 17 -7.40 9.34 -12.13
C GLY A 17 -7.32 7.93 -12.69
N ALA A 18 -6.54 7.73 -13.75
CA ALA A 18 -6.30 6.39 -14.29
C ALA A 18 -5.66 5.49 -13.23
N SER A 19 -6.26 4.32 -12.98
CA SER A 19 -5.59 3.28 -12.20
C SER A 19 -4.32 2.82 -12.93
N GLN A 20 -3.36 2.23 -12.22
CA GLN A 20 -2.17 1.62 -12.83
C GLN A 20 -2.49 0.49 -13.85
N SER A 21 -3.76 0.05 -13.97
CA SER A 21 -4.18 -1.09 -14.79
C SER A 21 -4.97 -0.75 -16.05
N GLY A 22 -5.01 0.51 -16.50
CA GLY A 22 -5.69 0.90 -17.74
C GLY A 22 -7.09 1.48 -17.52
N LEU A 23 -7.80 1.71 -18.63
CA LEU A 23 -9.05 2.49 -18.69
C LEU A 23 -10.03 2.14 -17.56
N VAL A 24 -10.43 3.16 -16.81
CA VAL A 24 -11.49 3.08 -15.80
C VAL A 24 -12.79 2.73 -16.52
N TYR A 25 -13.23 1.47 -16.38
CA TYR A 25 -14.53 1.04 -16.87
C TYR A 25 -15.58 1.44 -15.83
N TYR A 26 -16.31 2.53 -16.08
CA TYR A 26 -17.46 2.91 -15.26
C TYR A 26 -18.65 1.98 -15.59
N SER A 27 -18.65 0.76 -15.05
CA SER A 27 -19.89 0.00 -14.85
C SER A 27 -20.17 -0.08 -13.35
N GLY A 28 -20.64 1.02 -12.78
CA GLY A 28 -21.04 1.10 -11.37
C GLY A 28 -21.93 2.32 -11.12
N PRO A 29 -22.75 2.30 -10.05
CA PRO A 29 -23.77 3.30 -9.73
C PRO A 29 -23.19 4.72 -9.50
N PRO A 30 -24.04 5.78 -9.38
CA PRO A 30 -23.69 7.21 -9.50
C PRO A 30 -22.53 7.73 -8.63
N PRO A 31 -22.06 8.99 -8.83
CA PRO A 31 -20.91 9.61 -8.14
C PRO A 31 -20.97 9.66 -6.60
N GLU A 32 -22.08 9.25 -6.01
CA GLU A 32 -22.37 9.20 -4.57
C GLU A 32 -21.57 8.11 -3.82
N THR A 33 -20.65 7.41 -4.50
CA THR A 33 -19.93 6.23 -3.98
C THR A 33 -18.49 6.49 -3.52
N GLY A 34 -18.07 7.76 -3.39
CA GLY A 34 -16.71 8.12 -2.95
C GLY A 34 -15.59 7.80 -3.95
N MET A 35 -14.36 8.21 -3.62
CA MET A 35 -13.17 8.13 -4.50
C MET A 35 -11.87 7.97 -3.71
N TRP A 36 -10.97 7.11 -4.19
CA TRP A 36 -9.58 7.04 -3.77
C TRP A 36 -8.78 8.15 -4.44
N LYS A 37 -8.22 9.05 -3.64
CA LYS A 37 -7.68 10.35 -4.07
C LYS A 37 -6.17 10.35 -4.26
N LEU A 38 -5.48 9.33 -3.75
CA LEU A 38 -4.01 9.27 -3.73
C LEU A 38 -3.45 8.55 -4.95
N SER A 39 -2.43 9.14 -5.56
CA SER A 39 -1.64 8.49 -6.60
C SER A 39 -0.66 7.49 -6.00
N ILE A 40 -0.88 6.20 -6.27
CA ILE A 40 0.03 5.12 -5.85
C ILE A 40 1.42 5.31 -6.46
N ALA A 41 1.50 5.73 -7.73
CA ALA A 41 2.77 6.00 -8.38
C ALA A 41 3.55 7.12 -7.67
N ARG A 42 2.88 8.21 -7.27
CA ARG A 42 3.56 9.30 -6.54
C ARG A 42 4.00 8.87 -5.14
N ILE A 43 3.24 7.99 -4.48
CA ILE A 43 3.66 7.38 -3.21
C ILE A 43 4.93 6.54 -3.43
N GLU A 44 4.94 5.66 -4.44
CA GLU A 44 6.13 4.86 -4.78
C GLU A 44 7.34 5.75 -5.09
N ASP A 45 7.17 6.79 -5.92
CA ASP A 45 8.23 7.74 -6.27
C ASP A 45 8.80 8.47 -5.04
N TYR A 46 7.91 8.91 -4.12
CA TYR A 46 8.31 9.54 -2.87
C TYR A 46 9.19 8.61 -2.03
N PHE A 47 8.76 7.36 -1.84
CA PHE A 47 9.52 6.39 -1.04
C PHE A 47 10.80 5.94 -1.73
N ASP A 48 10.78 5.72 -3.04
CA ASP A 48 11.96 5.32 -3.81
C ASP A 48 13.03 6.43 -3.76
N ALA A 49 12.63 7.71 -3.84
CA ALA A 49 13.54 8.83 -3.67
C ALA A 49 14.12 8.90 -2.24
N ALA A 50 13.28 8.76 -1.22
CA ALA A 50 13.67 8.88 0.18
C ALA A 50 14.54 7.71 0.67
N LEU A 51 14.27 6.48 0.22
CA LEU A 51 14.92 5.25 0.69
C LEU A 51 16.13 4.83 -0.16
N LYS A 52 16.45 5.56 -1.23
CA LYS A 52 17.49 5.21 -2.21
C LYS A 52 18.84 4.86 -1.57
N ASN A 53 19.24 5.62 -0.54
CA ASN A 53 20.53 5.47 0.13
C ASN A 53 20.44 4.71 1.47
N TYR A 54 19.26 4.20 1.81
CA TYR A 54 19.06 3.43 3.03
C TYR A 54 19.32 1.95 2.75
N SER A 55 20.08 1.34 3.66
CA SER A 55 20.28 -0.11 3.72
C SER A 55 19.82 -0.61 5.08
N TYR A 56 19.11 -1.73 5.04
CA TYR A 56 18.64 -2.45 6.22
C TYR A 56 19.24 -3.86 6.25
N GLY A 57 20.42 -3.99 5.64
CA GLY A 57 21.14 -5.25 5.39
C GLY A 57 20.84 -5.87 4.02
N ASP A 58 21.47 -7.02 3.75
CA ASP A 58 21.73 -7.46 2.36
C ASP A 58 20.70 -8.47 1.81
N SER A 59 19.79 -8.94 2.67
CA SER A 59 18.82 -9.99 2.34
C SER A 59 17.55 -9.49 1.67
N VAL A 60 17.21 -8.20 1.84
CA VAL A 60 16.01 -7.60 1.26
C VAL A 60 16.39 -6.29 0.60
N GLU A 61 16.17 -6.22 -0.70
CA GLU A 61 16.35 -5.01 -1.51
C GLU A 61 15.01 -4.34 -1.81
N THR A 62 13.92 -5.10 -1.81
CA THR A 62 12.58 -4.62 -2.12
C THR A 62 11.56 -5.10 -1.10
N PHE A 63 10.82 -4.17 -0.51
CA PHE A 63 9.58 -4.46 0.20
C PHE A 63 8.39 -4.23 -0.73
N VAL A 64 7.51 -5.22 -0.85
CA VAL A 64 6.31 -5.17 -1.67
C VAL A 64 5.09 -5.20 -0.77
N LEU A 65 4.33 -4.11 -0.75
CA LEU A 65 2.99 -4.08 -0.20
C LEU A 65 2.01 -4.59 -1.27
N GLY A 66 1.40 -5.74 -1.03
CA GLY A 66 0.16 -6.10 -1.73
C GLY A 66 -0.97 -5.29 -1.11
N PHE A 67 -1.40 -4.21 -1.75
CA PHE A 67 -2.42 -3.31 -1.24
C PHE A 67 -3.78 -3.67 -1.84
N GLU A 68 -4.64 -4.24 -1.02
CA GLU A 68 -5.95 -4.73 -1.42
C GLU A 68 -7.03 -3.79 -0.91
N ILE A 69 -7.91 -3.31 -1.79
CA ILE A 69 -8.99 -2.40 -1.43
C ILE A 69 -10.31 -2.87 -2.03
N ALA A 70 -11.30 -3.19 -1.19
CA ALA A 70 -12.59 -3.67 -1.63
C ALA A 70 -13.67 -3.54 -0.53
N GLU A 71 -14.94 -3.72 -0.87
CA GLU A 71 -16.04 -3.93 0.09
C GLU A 71 -15.95 -5.35 0.65
N LEU A 72 -15.20 -5.50 1.75
CA LEU A 72 -14.78 -6.82 2.25
C LEU A 72 -15.93 -7.68 2.76
N ALA A 73 -17.07 -7.08 3.10
CA ALA A 73 -18.26 -7.80 3.59
C ALA A 73 -18.84 -8.79 2.56
N GLY A 74 -18.59 -8.54 1.26
CA GLY A 74 -19.03 -9.42 0.17
C GLY A 74 -18.01 -10.50 -0.24
N TRP A 75 -16.83 -10.55 0.39
CA TRP A 75 -15.73 -11.41 -0.03
C TRP A 75 -15.56 -12.62 0.90
N ASP A 76 -15.33 -13.78 0.28
CA ASP A 76 -15.24 -15.09 0.91
C ASP A 76 -14.11 -15.15 1.98
N GLU A 77 -14.22 -16.12 2.91
CA GLU A 77 -13.17 -16.39 3.92
C GLU A 77 -11.77 -16.58 3.33
N PHE A 78 -11.67 -17.04 2.09
CA PHE A 78 -10.39 -17.17 1.39
C PHE A 78 -9.69 -15.82 1.21
N PHE A 79 -10.42 -14.76 0.86
CA PHE A 79 -9.85 -13.42 0.66
C PHE A 79 -9.44 -12.80 2.00
N THR A 80 -10.29 -12.93 3.03
CA THR A 80 -9.95 -12.43 4.37
C THR A 80 -8.79 -13.21 5.00
N SER A 81 -8.58 -14.47 4.63
CA SER A 81 -7.42 -15.27 5.07
C SER A 81 -6.07 -14.75 4.54
N MET A 82 -6.08 -13.99 3.43
CA MET A 82 -4.88 -13.41 2.82
C MET A 82 -4.46 -12.07 3.45
N SER A 83 -5.29 -11.48 4.31
CA SER A 83 -5.08 -10.18 4.98
C SER A 83 -3.76 -10.06 5.76
N ARG A 84 -3.15 -11.19 6.15
CA ARG A 84 -1.86 -11.27 6.86
C ARG A 84 -0.78 -12.01 6.08
N TYR A 85 -1.01 -12.27 4.78
CA TYR A 85 -0.04 -12.98 3.95
C TYR A 85 1.30 -12.26 3.98
N THR A 86 2.35 -13.00 4.34
CA THR A 86 3.74 -12.53 4.31
C THR A 86 4.62 -13.57 3.65
N SER A 87 5.59 -13.10 2.88
CA SER A 87 6.44 -14.00 2.11
C SER A 87 7.78 -13.42 1.78
N TYR A 88 8.84 -14.14 2.14
CA TYR A 88 10.20 -13.81 1.76
C TYR A 88 10.60 -14.59 0.50
N ARG A 89 11.20 -13.89 -0.47
CA ARG A 89 11.66 -14.41 -1.77
C ARG A 89 13.17 -14.14 -1.91
N PRO A 90 14.05 -15.00 -1.35
CA PRO A 90 15.49 -14.74 -1.29
C PRO A 90 16.16 -14.61 -2.66
N LYS A 91 15.70 -15.35 -3.68
CA LYS A 91 16.28 -15.31 -5.03
C LYS A 91 16.22 -13.94 -5.70
N ILE A 92 15.19 -13.16 -5.35
CA ILE A 92 14.98 -11.80 -5.87
C ILE A 92 15.08 -10.75 -4.76
N LYS A 93 15.56 -11.14 -3.57
CA LYS A 93 15.68 -10.32 -2.37
C LYS A 93 14.43 -9.45 -2.09
N ALA A 94 13.25 -10.05 -2.26
CA ALA A 94 11.98 -9.36 -2.06
C ALA A 94 11.25 -9.89 -0.83
N LEU A 95 10.60 -8.98 -0.12
CA LEU A 95 9.72 -9.28 1.00
C LEU A 95 8.33 -8.76 0.69
N ILE A 96 7.35 -9.66 0.66
CA ILE A 96 5.97 -9.35 0.30
C ILE A 96 5.13 -9.41 1.56
N SER A 97 4.28 -8.42 1.77
CA SER A 97 3.28 -8.41 2.83
C SER A 97 1.99 -7.82 2.27
N VAL A 98 0.86 -8.51 2.46
CA VAL A 98 -0.46 -8.03 2.01
C VAL A 98 -1.09 -7.21 3.11
N GLY A 99 -1.74 -6.10 2.74
CA GLY A 99 -2.55 -5.27 3.62
C GLY A 99 -3.87 -4.93 2.94
N GLN A 100 -4.97 -5.11 3.67
CA GLN A 100 -6.33 -4.92 3.19
C GLN A 100 -6.96 -3.64 3.76
N LEU A 101 -7.77 -2.99 2.95
CA LEU A 101 -8.52 -1.79 3.27
C LEU A 101 -9.97 -1.98 2.85
N ASN A 102 -10.90 -1.78 3.78
CA ASN A 102 -12.32 -1.88 3.49
C ASN A 102 -12.83 -0.58 2.85
N TRP A 103 -13.34 -0.68 1.62
CA TRP A 103 -13.71 0.47 0.80
C TRP A 103 -14.79 1.38 1.43
N PRO A 104 -15.89 0.85 2.00
CA PRO A 104 -16.88 1.67 2.70
C PRO A 104 -16.31 2.56 3.80
N ASP A 105 -15.21 2.16 4.43
CA ASP A 105 -14.61 2.90 5.54
C ASP A 105 -13.77 4.10 5.07
N VAL A 106 -13.47 4.19 3.77
CA VAL A 106 -12.50 5.16 3.24
C VAL A 106 -12.97 5.99 2.06
N LYS A 107 -14.03 5.57 1.37
CA LYS A 107 -14.46 6.15 0.08
C LYS A 107 -14.76 7.65 0.18
N ASP A 108 -15.28 8.10 1.32
CA ASP A 108 -15.69 9.47 1.57
C ASP A 108 -14.65 10.30 2.34
N LEU A 109 -13.53 9.68 2.72
CA LEU A 109 -12.44 10.35 3.43
C LEU A 109 -11.70 11.34 2.54
N THR A 110 -11.14 12.38 3.14
CA THR A 110 -10.17 13.27 2.48
C THR A 110 -8.91 12.52 2.08
N ALA A 111 -8.10 13.06 1.16
CA ALA A 111 -6.85 12.42 0.76
C ALA A 111 -5.91 12.19 1.95
N ARG A 112 -5.87 13.15 2.89
CA ARG A 112 -5.08 13.05 4.14
C ARG A 112 -5.53 11.90 5.03
N GLU A 113 -6.84 11.74 5.20
CA GLU A 113 -7.40 10.63 5.98
C GLU A 113 -7.18 9.28 5.27
N GLN A 114 -7.33 9.22 3.94
CA GLN A 114 -6.97 8.02 3.17
C GLN A 114 -5.48 7.67 3.29
N PHE A 115 -4.62 8.69 3.31
CA PHE A 115 -3.18 8.51 3.45
C PHE A 115 -2.84 7.98 4.85
N GLN A 116 -3.55 8.44 5.88
CA GLN A 116 -3.42 7.91 7.22
C GLN A 116 -3.81 6.41 7.28
N ARG A 117 -4.93 6.02 6.64
CA ARG A 117 -5.31 4.59 6.57
C ARG A 117 -4.29 3.73 5.82
N PHE A 118 -3.78 4.24 4.70
CA PHE A 118 -2.67 3.61 3.98
C PHE A 118 -1.42 3.46 4.86
N SER A 119 -1.07 4.50 5.62
CA SER A 119 0.08 4.53 6.52
C SER A 119 -0.01 3.43 7.59
N GLU A 120 -1.17 3.31 8.23
CA GLU A 120 -1.48 2.28 9.22
C GLU A 120 -1.30 0.86 8.63
N ILE A 121 -1.78 0.65 7.40
CA ILE A 121 -1.66 -0.62 6.69
C ILE A 121 -0.21 -0.94 6.35
N LEU A 122 0.55 0.02 5.80
CA LEU A 122 1.94 -0.18 5.43
C LEU A 122 2.79 -0.52 6.65
N LEU A 123 2.64 0.22 7.76
CA LEU A 123 3.39 -0.05 8.98
C LEU A 123 3.04 -1.42 9.57
N SER A 124 1.76 -1.75 9.66
CA SER A 124 1.32 -3.08 10.10
C SER A 124 1.91 -4.20 9.22
N ALA A 125 2.00 -3.97 7.90
CA ALA A 125 2.57 -4.90 6.95
C ALA A 125 4.07 -5.12 7.16
N ILE A 126 4.81 -4.09 7.52
CA ILE A 126 6.25 -4.16 7.84
C ILE A 126 6.46 -4.84 9.21
N GLU A 127 5.64 -4.52 10.21
CA GLU A 127 5.75 -5.10 11.55
C GLU A 127 5.54 -6.63 11.55
N ARG A 128 4.63 -7.13 10.71
CA ARG A 128 4.41 -8.57 10.53
C ARG A 128 5.66 -9.36 10.12
N VAL A 129 6.70 -8.70 9.60
CA VAL A 129 7.98 -9.36 9.30
C VAL A 129 8.59 -10.00 10.56
N ALA A 130 8.37 -9.39 11.73
CA ALA A 130 8.83 -9.94 13.01
C ALA A 130 8.08 -11.23 13.41
N GLU A 131 6.91 -11.49 12.84
CA GLU A 131 6.08 -12.67 13.13
C GLU A 131 6.39 -13.85 12.19
N MET A 132 7.15 -13.61 11.11
CA MET A 132 7.39 -14.64 10.10
C MET A 132 8.15 -15.84 10.65
N LYS A 133 7.65 -17.05 10.34
CA LYS A 133 8.35 -18.32 10.64
C LYS A 133 9.74 -18.39 9.99
N ARG A 134 9.89 -17.81 8.78
CA ARG A 134 11.14 -17.81 8.01
C ARG A 134 11.54 -16.37 7.67
N LYS A 135 12.29 -15.76 8.58
CA LYS A 135 12.72 -14.36 8.48
C LYS A 135 13.90 -14.21 7.51
N PRO A 136 13.98 -13.10 6.74
CA PRO A 136 15.18 -12.73 6.03
C PRO A 136 16.32 -12.46 7.03
N LYS A 137 17.35 -13.32 7.05
CA LYS A 137 18.49 -13.15 7.96
C LYS A 137 19.27 -11.89 7.61
N GLY A 138 19.58 -11.06 8.60
CA GLY A 138 20.31 -9.81 8.35
C GLY A 138 19.48 -8.74 7.65
N PHE A 139 18.15 -8.83 7.70
CA PHE A 139 17.27 -7.70 7.41
C PHE A 139 16.81 -7.06 8.73
N ASP A 140 17.11 -5.77 8.92
CA ASP A 140 16.68 -4.99 10.08
C ASP A 140 15.28 -4.38 9.83
N SER A 141 14.25 -5.20 10.01
CA SER A 141 12.86 -4.77 9.82
C SER A 141 12.43 -3.69 10.82
N ALA A 142 13.07 -3.59 11.99
CA ALA A 142 12.76 -2.58 12.99
C ALA A 142 13.28 -1.20 12.55
N ALA A 143 14.53 -1.13 12.08
CA ALA A 143 15.08 0.09 11.49
C ALA A 143 14.28 0.52 10.25
N PHE A 144 13.92 -0.43 9.38
CA PHE A 144 13.08 -0.14 8.22
C PHE A 144 11.72 0.44 8.61
N SER A 145 11.01 -0.19 9.55
CA SER A 145 9.72 0.31 10.05
C SER A 145 9.83 1.73 10.61
N LYS A 146 10.87 1.99 11.42
CA LYS A 146 11.11 3.31 12.02
C LYS A 146 11.32 4.40 10.96
N ASP A 147 12.12 4.13 9.94
CA ASP A 147 12.35 5.11 8.87
C ASP A 147 11.09 5.32 8.02
N VAL A 148 10.36 4.25 7.69
CA VAL A 148 9.09 4.36 6.97
C VAL A 148 8.09 5.19 7.77
N ALA A 149 7.95 4.95 9.08
CA ALA A 149 7.08 5.75 9.95
C ALA A 149 7.44 7.23 9.93
N ARG A 150 8.74 7.56 9.99
CA ARG A 150 9.22 8.95 9.88
C ARG A 150 8.88 9.56 8.51
N LEU A 151 9.08 8.82 7.43
CA LEU A 151 8.77 9.30 6.08
C LEU A 151 7.27 9.50 5.87
N LEU A 152 6.42 8.63 6.40
CA LEU A 152 4.97 8.81 6.36
C LEU A 152 4.54 10.13 7.02
N VAL A 153 5.12 10.48 8.16
CA VAL A 153 4.85 11.77 8.84
C VAL A 153 5.33 12.98 8.03
N GLN A 154 6.41 12.83 7.26
CA GLN A 154 7.03 13.90 6.47
C GLN A 154 6.45 14.01 5.05
N CYS A 155 5.55 13.11 4.67
CA CYS A 155 5.07 13.03 3.31
C CYS A 155 4.19 14.25 2.96
N PRO A 156 4.48 14.99 1.87
CA PRO A 156 3.65 16.10 1.43
C PRO A 156 2.39 15.54 0.74
N VAL A 157 1.38 15.18 1.53
CA VAL A 157 0.17 14.48 1.04
C VAL A 157 -0.53 15.23 -0.10
N ASP A 158 -0.53 16.56 -0.05
CA ASP A 158 -1.18 17.39 -1.06
C ASP A 158 -0.51 17.23 -2.45
N GLU A 159 0.78 16.85 -2.50
CA GLU A 159 1.49 16.51 -3.75
C GLU A 159 1.17 15.08 -4.25
N LEU A 160 0.61 14.22 -3.40
CA LEU A 160 0.21 12.86 -3.77
C LEU A 160 -1.17 12.80 -4.42
N GLU A 161 -1.98 13.85 -4.29
CA GLU A 161 -3.33 13.88 -4.84
C GLU A 161 -3.32 13.84 -6.36
N VAL A 162 -4.24 13.06 -6.92
CA VAL A 162 -4.45 13.08 -8.37
C VAL A 162 -5.16 14.39 -8.73
N LEU A 163 -4.53 15.19 -9.59
CA LEU A 163 -5.13 16.42 -10.09
C LEU A 163 -6.38 16.07 -10.90
N THR A 164 -7.56 16.35 -10.36
CA THR A 164 -8.80 16.29 -11.14
C THR A 164 -8.81 17.49 -12.07
N SER A 165 -8.69 17.24 -13.37
CA SER A 165 -8.96 18.30 -14.35
C SER A 165 -10.43 18.68 -14.23
N SER A 166 -10.68 19.94 -13.89
CA SER A 166 -12.01 20.53 -13.71
C SER A 166 -12.79 20.58 -15.02
#